data_AF-A0A3P5ZGG7-F1
#
_entry.id   AF-A0A3P5ZGG7-F1
#
_cell.length_a   1.000
_cell.length_b   1.000
_cell.length_c   1.000
_cell.angle_alpha   90.00
_cell.angle_beta   90.00
_cell.angle_gamma   90.00
#
_symmetry.space_group_name_H-M   'P 1'
#
loop_
_entity.id
_entity.type
_entity.pdbx_description
1 polymer ?
#
loop_
_entity_poly.entity_id
_entity_poly.type
_entity_poly.pdbx_seq_one_letter_code
_entity_poly.pdbx_strand_id
1 'polypeptide(L)'
;MVDYILTGRVCEFEIFSLDSNAWKVVDVNPDWFIHYFYRGLTLKGNTYWFANEKLGLGYLGSFFLLCFDFTTESFGPRLPLPFPGRYGDTVTLSSVREEQIAVLFQKSCPPAHTLKIWISSKIDPNGVSWNKVFLARC
;
A
#
# COMPACT_ATOMS: atom_id res chain seq x y z
N MET A 1 31.26 15.66 12.30
CA MET A 1 30.59 14.36 12.13
C MET A 1 29.12 14.70 12.03
N VAL A 2 28.55 14.62 10.83
CA VAL A 2 27.18 15.10 10.57
C VAL A 2 26.24 14.02 11.06
N ASP A 3 25.45 14.34 12.09
CA ASP A 3 24.36 13.49 12.56
C ASP A 3 23.33 13.36 11.45
N TYR A 4 23.25 12.17 10.85
CA TYR A 4 22.12 11.75 10.03
C TYR A 4 20.92 11.50 10.95
N ILE A 5 20.39 12.57 11.57
CA ILE A 5 19.00 12.56 12.00
C ILE A 5 18.23 12.31 10.71
N LEU A 6 17.66 11.12 10.60
CA LEU A 6 16.63 10.79 9.63
C LEU A 6 15.56 11.87 9.74
N THR A 7 15.68 12.90 8.91
CA THR A 7 14.68 13.92 8.71
C THR A 7 13.39 13.16 8.48
N GLY A 8 12.45 13.29 9.42
CA GLY A 8 11.16 12.65 9.31
C GLY A 8 10.59 13.05 7.97
N ARG A 9 10.52 12.10 7.02
CA ARG A 9 9.84 12.34 5.75
C ARG A 9 8.41 12.66 6.12
N VAL A 10 8.07 13.95 6.06
CA VAL A 10 6.69 14.40 6.11
C VAL A 10 6.09 13.87 4.81
N CYS A 11 5.27 12.84 4.91
CA CYS A 11 4.41 12.45 3.79
C CYS A 11 3.25 13.44 3.80
N GLU A 12 3.40 14.53 3.07
CA GLU A 12 2.31 15.46 2.80
C GLU A 12 1.42 14.86 1.72
N PHE A 13 0.11 14.90 1.94
CA PHE A 13 -0.90 14.43 1.02
C PHE A 13 -1.76 15.61 0.61
N GLU A 14 -1.97 15.78 -0.68
CA GLU A 14 -2.76 16.89 -1.21
C GLU A 14 -3.74 16.37 -2.25
N ILE A 15 -4.95 16.93 -2.26
CA ILE A 15 -5.97 16.68 -3.26
C ILE A 15 -6.12 17.94 -4.10
N PHE A 16 -6.02 17.78 -5.41
CA PHE A 16 -6.35 18.85 -6.33
C PHE A 16 -7.84 18.82 -6.67
N SER A 17 -8.54 19.93 -6.45
CA SER A 17 -9.93 20.11 -6.89
C SER A 17 -9.98 20.91 -8.19
N LEU A 18 -10.60 20.33 -9.21
CA LEU A 18 -10.84 20.99 -10.49
C LEU A 18 -11.90 22.09 -10.37
N ASP A 19 -12.89 21.91 -9.51
CA ASP A 19 -14.00 22.86 -9.33
C ASP A 19 -13.52 24.19 -8.73
N SER A 20 -12.58 24.12 -7.79
CA SER A 20 -11.99 25.30 -7.15
C SER A 20 -10.62 25.69 -7.74
N ASN A 21 -10.07 24.89 -8.65
CA ASN A 21 -8.71 25.02 -9.20
C ASN A 21 -7.65 25.24 -8.10
N ALA A 22 -7.72 24.45 -7.03
CA ALA A 22 -6.90 24.63 -5.84
C ALA A 22 -6.48 23.29 -5.23
N TRP A 23 -5.34 23.31 -4.53
CA TRP A 23 -4.86 22.20 -3.73
C TRP A 23 -5.44 22.27 -2.31
N LYS A 24 -5.87 21.12 -1.81
CA LYS A 24 -6.32 20.90 -0.43
C LYS A 24 -5.34 19.96 0.25
N VAL A 25 -4.70 20.42 1.31
CA VAL A 25 -3.84 19.60 2.16
C VAL A 25 -4.70 18.65 2.99
N VAL A 26 -4.33 17.36 3.01
CA VAL A 26 -4.90 16.33 3.86
C VAL A 26 -3.96 16.17 5.06
N ASP A 27 -4.33 16.78 6.18
CA ASP A 27 -3.52 16.76 7.41
C ASP A 27 -3.56 15.37 8.07
N VAL A 28 -2.43 14.67 8.03
CA VAL A 28 -2.26 13.34 8.62
C VAL A 28 -0.91 13.23 9.31
N ASN A 29 -0.91 12.59 10.48
CA ASN A 29 0.31 12.21 11.18
C ASN A 29 0.42 10.68 11.23
N PRO A 30 0.80 10.03 10.11
CA PRO A 30 0.79 8.59 10.02
C PRO A 30 1.94 7.96 10.81
N ASP A 31 1.65 6.83 11.46
CA ASP A 31 2.64 5.90 11.99
C ASP A 31 3.11 4.90 10.91
N TRP A 32 2.93 5.27 9.64
CA TRP A 32 3.26 4.51 8.45
C TRP A 32 3.78 5.43 7.35
N PHE A 33 4.32 4.85 6.30
CA PHE A 33 4.71 5.59 5.11
C PHE A 33 4.52 4.75 3.85
N ILE A 34 4.34 5.43 2.72
CA ILE A 34 4.24 4.82 1.38
C ILE A 34 5.57 5.06 0.66
N HIS A 35 6.18 4.01 0.14
CA HIS A 35 7.41 4.16 -0.64
C HIS A 35 7.09 4.76 -2.02
N TYR A 36 7.92 5.70 -2.50
CA TYR A 36 7.75 6.39 -3.79
C TYR A 36 7.69 5.46 -5.03
N PHE A 37 8.19 4.23 -4.90
CA PHE A 37 8.17 3.22 -5.95
C PHE A 37 6.94 2.31 -5.91
N TYR A 38 6.16 2.31 -4.83
CA TYR A 38 4.88 1.59 -4.82
C TYR A 38 3.81 2.41 -5.52
N ARG A 39 3.25 1.83 -6.58
CA ARG A 39 2.17 2.45 -7.34
C ARG A 39 0.83 2.16 -6.67
N GLY A 40 -0.04 3.17 -6.66
CA GLY A 40 -1.42 3.02 -6.19
C GLY A 40 -2.31 2.37 -7.25
N LEU A 41 -3.41 1.80 -6.80
CA LEU A 41 -4.48 1.27 -7.64
C LEU A 41 -5.79 1.96 -7.27
N THR A 42 -6.46 2.56 -8.25
CA THR A 42 -7.82 3.08 -8.06
C THR A 42 -8.84 1.99 -8.36
N LEU A 43 -9.78 1.77 -7.44
CA LEU A 43 -10.85 0.79 -7.55
C LEU A 43 -12.10 1.33 -6.85
N LYS A 44 -13.24 1.34 -7.55
CA LYS A 44 -14.54 1.79 -7.02
C LYS A 44 -14.48 3.18 -6.38
N GLY A 45 -13.78 4.11 -7.02
CA GLY A 45 -13.66 5.50 -6.56
C GLY A 45 -12.65 5.74 -5.44
N ASN A 46 -12.01 4.69 -4.90
CA ASN A 46 -11.00 4.80 -3.85
C ASN A 46 -9.63 4.35 -4.34
N THR A 47 -8.56 4.82 -3.71
CA THR A 47 -7.19 4.45 -4.11
C THR A 47 -6.50 3.66 -3.01
N TYR A 48 -5.81 2.60 -3.43
CA TYR A 48 -5.14 1.64 -2.57
C TYR A 48 -3.64 1.65 -2.82
N TRP A 49 -2.83 1.58 -1.76
CA TRP A 49 -1.37 1.49 -1.84
C TRP A 49 -0.81 0.45 -0.88
N PHE A 50 0.38 -0.07 -1.20
CA PHE A 50 1.20 -0.71 -0.20
C PHE A 50 1.82 0.34 0.73
N ALA A 51 1.68 0.13 2.03
CA ALA A 51 2.29 0.95 3.06
C ALA A 51 3.07 0.06 4.04
N ASN A 52 4.03 0.69 4.73
CA ASN A 52 4.87 0.05 5.75
C ASN A 52 4.66 0.76 7.08
N GLU A 53 4.60 0.00 8.15
CA GLU A 53 4.65 0.56 9.50
C GLU A 53 6.00 1.24 9.73
N LYS A 54 5.94 2.43 10.33
CA LYS A 54 7.11 3.18 10.77
C LYS A 54 7.48 2.68 12.16
N LEU A 55 8.47 1.80 12.26
CA LEU A 55 9.05 1.44 13.56
C LEU A 55 10.15 2.45 13.93
N GLY A 56 10.36 2.63 15.23
CA GLY A 56 11.50 3.39 15.74
C GLY A 56 12.83 2.75 15.33
N LEU A 57 13.92 3.54 15.35
CA LEU A 57 15.31 3.09 15.16
C LEU A 57 15.68 2.61 13.74
N GLY A 58 14.94 3.01 12.71
CA GLY A 58 15.27 2.68 11.32
C GLY A 58 14.84 1.28 10.87
N TYR A 59 14.05 0.58 11.70
CA TYR A 59 13.40 -0.66 11.31
C TYR A 59 12.10 -0.39 10.53
N LEU A 60 11.79 -1.26 9.59
CA LEU A 60 10.52 -1.27 8.87
C LEU A 60 9.64 -2.36 9.46
N GLY A 61 8.40 -2.01 9.79
CA GLY A 61 7.45 -2.96 10.35
C GLY A 61 6.68 -3.70 9.26
N SER A 62 5.45 -4.09 9.59
CA SER A 62 4.66 -4.96 8.72
C SER A 62 4.17 -4.21 7.48
N PHE A 63 4.06 -4.95 6.37
CA PHE A 63 3.41 -4.48 5.15
C PHE A 63 1.89 -4.63 5.27
N PHE A 64 1.17 -3.64 4.79
CA PHE A 64 -0.28 -3.68 4.71
C PHE A 64 -0.77 -2.90 3.48
N LEU A 65 -2.05 -3.08 3.15
CA LEU A 65 -2.72 -2.30 2.14
C LEU A 65 -3.45 -1.13 2.82
N LEU A 66 -3.29 0.07 2.29
CA LEU A 66 -3.93 1.28 2.79
C LEU A 66 -4.91 1.78 1.75
N CYS A 67 -6.12 2.15 2.18
CA CYS A 67 -7.15 2.76 1.34
C CYS A 67 -7.25 4.25 1.67
N PHE A 68 -7.24 5.12 0.66
CA PHE A 68 -7.74 6.48 0.77
C PHE A 68 -9.16 6.52 0.24
N ASP A 69 -10.10 6.83 1.11
CA ASP A 69 -11.51 6.98 0.77
C ASP A 69 -11.79 8.42 0.34
N PHE A 70 -12.08 8.64 -0.94
CA PHE A 70 -12.36 9.97 -1.46
C PHE A 70 -13.70 10.53 -0.99
N THR A 71 -14.60 9.69 -0.48
CA THR A 71 -15.90 10.13 0.05
C THR A 71 -15.72 10.84 1.39
N THR A 72 -14.84 10.30 2.23
CA THR A 72 -14.52 10.84 3.57
C THR A 72 -13.24 11.67 3.58
N GLU A 73 -12.53 11.71 2.44
CA GLU A 73 -11.21 12.31 2.26
C GLU A 73 -10.22 11.90 3.36
N SER A 74 -10.21 10.61 3.71
CA SER A 74 -9.43 10.08 4.82
C SER A 74 -8.83 8.71 4.53
N PHE A 75 -7.77 8.35 5.25
CA PHE A 75 -7.21 7.01 5.18
C PHE A 75 -7.99 6.04 6.07
N GLY A 76 -8.36 4.89 5.50
CA GLY A 76 -9.00 3.80 6.20
C GLY A 76 -8.04 2.99 7.09
N PRO A 77 -8.55 1.92 7.73
CA PRO A 77 -7.72 1.04 8.56
C PRO A 77 -6.68 0.28 7.73
N ARG A 78 -5.69 -0.30 8.42
CA ARG A 78 -4.69 -1.19 7.80
C ARG A 78 -5.37 -2.47 7.31
N LEU A 79 -5.37 -2.68 6.01
CA LEU A 79 -5.95 -3.87 5.41
C LEU A 79 -4.91 -5.00 5.34
N PRO A 80 -5.21 -6.21 5.85
CA PRO A 80 -4.24 -7.29 5.94
C PRO A 80 -3.87 -7.84 4.56
N LEU A 81 -2.57 -8.00 4.33
CA LEU A 81 -2.05 -8.70 3.16
C LEU A 81 -2.05 -10.22 3.38
N PRO A 82 -2.20 -11.04 2.32
CA PRO A 82 -2.21 -12.49 2.42
C PRO A 82 -0.79 -13.09 2.55
N PHE A 83 0.23 -12.25 2.76
CA PHE A 83 1.62 -12.65 2.88
C PHE A 83 2.40 -11.69 3.79
N PRO A 84 3.46 -12.17 4.46
CA PRO A 84 4.39 -11.32 5.20
C PRO A 84 5.41 -10.71 4.23
N GLY A 85 5.09 -9.54 3.67
CA GLY A 85 6.01 -8.79 2.81
C GLY A 85 7.21 -8.26 3.60
N ARG A 86 8.35 -8.10 2.92
CA ARG A 86 9.57 -7.47 3.49
C ARG A 86 10.12 -6.42 2.55
N TYR A 87 10.93 -5.51 3.10
CA TYR A 87 11.68 -4.56 2.29
C TYR A 87 12.55 -5.29 1.26
N GLY A 88 12.45 -4.87 0.00
CA GLY A 88 13.13 -5.50 -1.12
C GLY A 88 12.34 -6.60 -1.83
N ASP A 89 11.19 -7.05 -1.31
CA ASP A 89 10.28 -7.89 -2.08
C ASP A 89 9.58 -7.07 -3.18
N THR A 90 9.36 -7.70 -4.33
CA THR A 90 8.63 -7.08 -5.44
C THR A 90 7.14 -7.28 -5.23
N VAL A 91 6.41 -6.18 -5.10
CA VAL A 91 4.95 -6.18 -4.98
C VAL A 91 4.31 -5.24 -5.99
N THR A 92 3.14 -5.63 -6.51
CA THR A 92 2.31 -4.75 -7.34
C THR A 92 0.82 -5.00 -7.15
N LEU A 93 0.02 -3.96 -7.37
CA LEU A 93 -1.44 -4.00 -7.34
C LEU A 93 -1.97 -4.04 -8.77
N SER A 94 -3.09 -4.75 -8.96
CA SER A 94 -3.85 -4.74 -10.20
C SER A 94 -5.34 -4.95 -9.91
N SER A 95 -6.20 -4.53 -10.83
CA SER A 95 -7.64 -4.78 -10.76
C SER A 95 -8.02 -6.04 -11.54
N VAL A 96 -8.94 -6.83 -11.00
CA VAL A 96 -9.58 -7.94 -11.72
C VAL A 96 -11.03 -7.58 -11.98
N ARG A 97 -11.38 -7.44 -13.26
CA ARG A 97 -12.72 -7.06 -13.73
C ARG A 97 -13.26 -5.76 -13.09
N GLU A 98 -12.37 -4.87 -12.66
CA GLU A 98 -12.70 -3.61 -11.97
C GLU A 98 -13.50 -3.78 -10.66
N GLU A 99 -13.57 -5.00 -10.13
CA GLU A 99 -14.37 -5.34 -8.95
C GLU A 99 -13.52 -5.84 -7.77
N GLN A 100 -12.33 -6.36 -8.07
CA GLN A 100 -11.45 -7.03 -7.12
C GLN A 100 -10.03 -6.50 -7.22
N ILE A 101 -9.26 -6.61 -6.14
CA ILE A 101 -7.81 -6.35 -6.14
C ILE A 101 -7.07 -7.67 -6.31
N ALA A 102 -6.12 -7.67 -7.24
CA ALA A 102 -5.06 -8.66 -7.32
C ALA A 102 -3.76 -8.07 -6.78
N VAL A 103 -3.04 -8.87 -6.00
CA VAL A 103 -1.71 -8.53 -5.49
C VAL A 103 -0.71 -9.54 -6.00
N LEU A 104 0.32 -9.06 -6.67
CA LEU A 104 1.49 -9.87 -6.99
C LEU A 104 2.51 -9.69 -5.87
N PHE A 105 3.08 -10.80 -5.46
CA PHE A 105 4.17 -10.87 -4.50
C PHE A 105 5.26 -11.78 -5.07
N GLN A 106 6.48 -11.26 -5.17
CA GLN A 106 7.66 -12.03 -5.55
C GLN A 106 8.74 -11.82 -4.50
N LYS A 107 9.15 -12.93 -3.87
CA LYS A 107 10.21 -12.94 -2.87
C LYS A 107 11.56 -12.66 -3.53
N SER A 108 12.31 -11.70 -3.00
CA SER A 108 13.63 -11.33 -3.55
C SER A 108 14.77 -12.25 -3.08
N CYS A 109 14.68 -12.83 -1.88
CA CYS A 109 15.76 -13.65 -1.31
C CYS A 109 15.64 -15.17 -1.62
N PRO A 110 16.78 -15.90 -1.67
CA PRO A 110 16.84 -17.36 -1.86
C PRO A 110 15.96 -18.18 -0.89
N PRO A 111 15.63 -19.47 -1.19
CA PRO A 111 16.29 -20.35 -2.16
C PRO A 111 15.63 -20.47 -3.55
N ALA A 112 14.48 -19.82 -3.81
CA ALA A 112 13.86 -19.74 -5.14
C ALA A 112 12.97 -18.49 -5.24
N HIS A 113 12.88 -17.88 -6.42
CA HIS A 113 11.97 -16.76 -6.65
C HIS A 113 10.55 -17.31 -6.73
N THR A 114 9.85 -17.24 -5.61
CA THR A 114 8.45 -17.65 -5.56
C THR A 114 7.59 -16.46 -5.94
N LEU A 115 6.87 -16.58 -7.05
CA LEU A 115 5.86 -15.62 -7.48
C LEU A 115 4.48 -16.12 -7.03
N LYS A 116 3.75 -15.26 -6.33
CA LYS A 116 2.38 -15.50 -5.90
C LYS A 116 1.50 -14.37 -6.40
N ILE A 117 0.32 -14.72 -6.91
CA ILE A 117 -0.73 -13.75 -7.20
C ILE A 117 -1.93 -14.11 -6.35
N TRP A 118 -2.38 -13.19 -5.51
CA TRP A 118 -3.60 -13.34 -4.73
C TRP A 118 -4.70 -12.46 -5.29
N ILE A 119 -5.93 -12.97 -5.32
CA ILE A 119 -7.11 -12.20 -5.71
C ILE A 119 -8.05 -12.10 -4.51
N SER A 120 -8.53 -10.90 -4.23
CA SER A 120 -9.47 -10.63 -3.15
C SER A 120 -10.84 -11.24 -3.48
N SER A 121 -11.48 -11.94 -2.54
CA SER A 121 -12.92 -12.27 -2.65
C SER A 121 -13.80 -11.05 -2.43
N LYS A 122 -13.38 -10.17 -1.52
CA LYS A 122 -14.07 -8.94 -1.15
C LYS A 122 -13.02 -7.86 -0.93
N ILE A 123 -13.35 -6.65 -1.36
CA ILE A 123 -12.59 -5.45 -1.07
C ILE A 123 -13.56 -4.30 -0.80
N ASP A 124 -13.33 -3.61 0.30
CA ASP A 124 -14.01 -2.40 0.71
C ASP A 124 -13.01 -1.50 1.46
N PRO A 125 -13.30 -0.20 1.67
CA PRO A 125 -12.36 0.72 2.30
C PRO A 125 -11.89 0.29 3.69
N ASN A 126 -12.67 -0.55 4.38
CA ASN A 126 -12.44 -0.95 5.76
C ASN A 126 -12.06 -2.43 5.90
N GLY A 127 -11.98 -3.18 4.79
CA GLY A 127 -11.84 -4.64 4.85
C GLY A 127 -11.43 -5.27 3.53
N VAL A 128 -10.61 -6.30 3.63
CA VAL A 128 -10.22 -7.15 2.50
C VAL A 128 -10.22 -8.62 2.94
N SER A 129 -10.66 -9.49 2.04
CA SER A 129 -10.54 -10.94 2.21
C SER A 129 -10.00 -11.57 0.93
N TRP A 130 -9.23 -12.65 1.06
CA TRP A 130 -8.51 -13.30 -0.04
C TRP A 130 -9.01 -14.73 -0.23
N ASN A 131 -9.23 -15.18 -1.48
CA ASN A 131 -9.77 -16.53 -1.72
C ASN A 131 -9.12 -17.31 -2.86
N LYS A 132 -8.28 -16.68 -3.70
CA LYS A 132 -7.59 -17.36 -4.79
C LYS A 132 -6.10 -17.03 -4.75
N VAL A 133 -5.28 -18.06 -4.96
CA VAL A 133 -3.84 -17.92 -5.10
C VAL A 133 -3.36 -18.66 -6.33
N PHE A 134 -2.57 -17.98 -7.15
CA PHE A 134 -1.74 -18.58 -8.18
C PHE A 134 -0.30 -18.60 -7.68
N LEU A 135 0.39 -19.72 -7.87
CA LEU A 135 1.76 -19.94 -7.41
C LEU A 135 2.63 -20.39 -8.58
N ALA A 136 3.71 -19.66 -8.84
CA ALA A 136 4.79 -20.07 -9.73
C ALA A 136 6.10 -20.14 -8.94
N ARG A 137 6.89 -21.20 -9.17
CA ARG A 137 8.25 -21.35 -8.64
C ARG A 137 9.20 -21.22 -9.81
N CYS A 138 10.06 -20.22 -9.78
CA CYS A 138 11.10 -19.97 -10.77
C CYS A 138 12.47 -20.26 -10.17
#